data_AF-T0Z2H8-F1
#
_entry.id   AF-T0Z2H8-F1
#
_cell.length_a   1.000
_cell.length_b   1.000
_cell.length_c   1.000
_cell.angle_alpha   90.00
_cell.angle_beta   90.00
_cell.angle_gamma   90.00
#
_symmetry.space_group_name_H-M   'P 1'
#
loop_
_entity.id
_entity.type
_entity.pdbx_description
1 polymer ?
#
loop_
_entity_poly.entity_id
_entity_poly.type
_entity_poly.pdbx_seq_one_letter_code
_entity_poly.pdbx_strand_id
1 'polypeptide(L)' 'AKIVAPTSQNQGRIELDVRHVVERSRSLDDAALGDACEKAIRNHDPCISCATHFLRLDVLRRPGP' A
#
# COMPACT_ATOMS: atom_id res chain seq x y z
N ALA A 1 -28.84 -8.71 5.24
CA ALA A 1 -28.02 -8.82 4.01
C ALA A 1 -26.55 -8.63 4.35
N LYS A 2 -25.62 -9.36 3.70
CA LYS A 2 -24.17 -9.11 3.78
C LYS A 2 -23.77 -8.37 2.50
N ILE A 3 -23.22 -7.17 2.64
CA ILE A 3 -22.68 -6.37 1.53
C ILE A 3 -21.17 -6.31 1.72
N VAL A 4 -20.43 -6.73 0.70
CA VAL A 4 -18.96 -6.66 0.67
C VAL A 4 -18.61 -5.55 -0.31
N ALA A 5 -17.80 -4.58 0.14
CA ALA A 5 -17.37 -3.49 -0.72
C ALA A 5 -16.45 -4.01 -1.83
N PRO A 6 -16.56 -3.53 -3.08
CA PRO A 6 -15.77 -4.02 -4.22
C PRO A 6 -14.26 -3.92 -3.97
N THR A 7 -13.79 -2.88 -3.29
CA THR A 7 -12.36 -2.71 -2.95
C THR A 7 -11.84 -3.82 -2.02
N SER A 8 -12.67 -4.33 -1.10
CA SER A 8 -12.25 -5.41 -0.19
C SER A 8 -12.01 -6.75 -0.91
N GLN A 9 -12.56 -6.92 -2.12
CA GLN A 9 -12.26 -8.07 -2.98
C GLN A 9 -10.87 -7.98 -3.63
N ASN A 10 -10.38 -6.75 -3.86
CA ASN A 10 -9.07 -6.48 -4.45
C ASN A 10 -7.95 -6.31 -3.41
N GLN A 11 -8.28 -6.39 -2.12
CA GLN A 11 -7.36 -6.12 -1.00
C GLN A 11 -6.08 -6.96 -1.06
N GLY A 12 -6.19 -8.27 -1.29
CA GLY A 12 -5.02 -9.14 -1.39
C GLY A 12 -4.10 -8.81 -2.58
N ARG A 13 -4.66 -8.26 -3.66
CA ARG A 13 -3.85 -7.83 -4.82
C ARG A 13 -3.12 -6.53 -4.53
N ILE A 14 -3.80 -5.57 -3.89
CA ILE A 14 -3.22 -4.31 -3.45
C ILE A 14 -2.02 -4.58 -2.52
N GLU A 15 -2.18 -5.47 -1.54
CA GLU A 15 -1.11 -5.84 -0.61
C GLU A 15 0.11 -6.46 -1.32
N LEU A 16 -0.13 -7.35 -2.29
CA LEU A 16 0.94 -7.96 -3.08
C LEU A 16 1.71 -6.92 -3.90
N ASP A 17 1.02 -5.97 -4.52
CA ASP A 17 1.66 -4.92 -5.32
C ASP A 17 2.45 -3.94 -4.43
N VAL A 18 1.92 -3.57 -3.25
CA VAL A 18 2.66 -2.77 -2.25
C VAL A 18 3.93 -3.49 -1.83
N ARG A 19 3.87 -4.81 -1.55
CA ARG A 19 5.05 -5.62 -1.23
C ARG A 19 6.10 -5.54 -2.33
N HIS A 20 5.72 -5.70 -3.59
CA HIS A 20 6.65 -5.62 -4.72
C HIS A 20 7.28 -4.23 -4.85
N VAL A 21 6.52 -3.16 -4.59
CA VAL A 21 7.04 -1.79 -4.59
C VAL A 21 8.09 -1.60 -3.49
N VAL A 22 7.82 -2.09 -2.27
CA VAL A 22 8.77 -2.02 -1.16
C VAL A 22 10.06 -2.79 -1.47
N GLU A 23 9.95 -4.00 -2.04
CA GLU A 23 11.11 -4.81 -2.40
C GLU A 23 12.01 -4.15 -3.45
N ARG A 24 11.41 -3.46 -4.44
CA ARG A 24 12.14 -2.75 -5.50
C ARG A 24 12.70 -1.41 -5.05
N SER A 25 12.12 -0.81 -4.00
CA SER A 25 12.40 0.55 -3.55
C SER A 25 13.19 0.61 -2.25
N ARG A 26 13.92 -0.46 -1.88
CA ARG A 26 14.66 -0.57 -0.60
C ARG A 26 15.68 0.54 -0.35
N SER A 27 16.17 1.17 -1.41
CA SER A 27 17.12 2.28 -1.33
C SER A 27 16.47 3.65 -1.10
N LEU A 28 15.15 3.77 -1.24
CA LEU A 28 14.44 5.01 -0.95
C LEU A 28 14.43 5.28 0.55
N ASP A 29 14.39 6.56 0.92
CA ASP A 29 14.03 6.98 2.26
C ASP A 29 12.55 6.67 2.57
N ASP A 30 12.16 6.83 3.83
CA ASP A 30 10.83 6.43 4.30
C ASP A 30 9.71 7.28 3.67
N ALA A 31 9.96 8.56 3.39
CA ALA A 31 8.97 9.45 2.78
C ALA A 31 8.70 9.06 1.33
N ALA A 32 9.75 8.88 0.54
CA ALA A 32 9.65 8.46 -0.85
C ALA A 32 9.09 7.03 -0.98
N LEU A 33 9.39 6.15 -0.03
CA LEU A 33 8.79 4.82 0.05
C LEU A 33 7.29 4.89 0.34
N GLY A 34 6.86 5.78 1.24
CA GLY A 34 5.46 6.08 1.52
C GLY A 34 4.71 6.52 0.27
N ASP A 35 5.23 7.52 -0.44
CA ASP A 35 4.64 8.02 -1.69
C ASP A 35 4.51 6.92 -2.77
N ALA A 36 5.51 6.06 -2.89
CA ALA A 36 5.48 4.95 -3.84
C ALA A 36 4.40 3.91 -3.47
N CYS A 37 4.25 3.61 -2.18
CA CYS A 37 3.21 2.71 -1.69
C CYS A 37 1.80 3.30 -1.89
N GLU A 38 1.62 4.60 -1.61
CA GLU A 38 0.34 5.27 -1.86
C GLU A 38 -0.05 5.26 -3.33
N LYS A 39 0.91 5.52 -4.24
CA LYS A 39 0.67 5.42 -5.68
C LYS A 39 0.26 4.00 -6.08
N ALA A 40 0.91 2.98 -5.54
CA ALA A 40 0.55 1.59 -5.80
C ALA A 40 -0.89 1.27 -5.38
N ILE A 41 -1.33 1.78 -4.23
CA ILE A 41 -2.70 1.62 -3.73
C ILE A 41 -3.71 2.36 -4.62
N ARG A 42 -3.42 3.62 -4.99
CA ARG A 42 -4.29 4.44 -5.86
C ARG A 42 -4.49 3.86 -7.26
N ASN A 43 -3.53 3.08 -7.77
CA ASN A 43 -3.65 2.40 -9.08
C ASN A 43 -4.78 1.35 -9.13
N HIS A 44 -5.28 0.89 -7.99
CA HIS A 44 -6.40 -0.05 -7.92
C HIS A 44 -7.77 0.63 -7.87
N ASP A 45 -7.80 1.96 -8.06
CA ASP A 45 -9.00 2.81 -7.97
C ASP A 45 -9.88 2.46 -6.75
N PRO A 46 -9.31 2.43 -5.52
CA PRO A 46 -10.14 2.26 -4.33
C PRO A 46 -11.15 3.40 -4.32
N CYS A 47 -12.43 3.06 -4.09
CA CYS A 47 -13.50 4.05 -4.02
C CYS A 47 -13.08 5.23 -3.12
N ILE A 48 -13.45 6.50 -3.40
CA ILE A 48 -12.98 7.66 -2.59
C ILE A 48 -13.16 7.44 -1.08
N SER A 49 -14.27 6.80 -0.66
CA SER A 49 -14.51 6.43 0.76
C SER A 49 -13.58 5.32 1.30
N CYS A 50 -13.11 4.44 0.42
CA CYS A 50 -12.12 3.39 0.68
C CYS A 50 -10.68 3.91 0.63
N ALA A 51 -10.44 4.97 -0.14
CA ALA A 51 -9.13 5.52 -0.47
C ALA A 51 -8.62 6.58 0.50
N THR A 52 -9.51 7.26 1.22
CA THR A 52 -9.14 8.50 1.91
C THR A 52 -8.23 8.34 3.13
N HIS A 53 -8.09 7.15 3.72
CA HIS A 53 -7.29 6.99 4.95
C HIS A 53 -6.64 5.60 5.11
N PHE A 54 -6.30 4.91 4.01
CA PHE A 54 -5.93 3.50 4.12
C PHE A 54 -4.48 3.24 4.56
N LEU A 55 -3.51 4.04 4.09
CA LEU A 55 -2.10 3.74 4.36
C LEU A 55 -1.61 4.40 5.65
N ARG A 56 -1.47 3.59 6.70
CA ARG A 56 -0.56 3.88 7.81
C ARG A 56 0.70 3.05 7.58
N LEU A 57 1.84 3.72 7.37
CA LEU A 57 3.11 3.07 7.10
C LEU A 57 4.03 3.19 8.32
N ASP A 58 4.41 2.05 8.89
CA ASP A 58 5.47 1.94 9.90
C ASP A 58 6.68 1.22 9.28
N VAL A 59 7.80 1.93 9.09
CA VAL A 59 9.00 1.35 8.48
C VAL A 59 9.98 0.90 9.55
N LEU A 60 10.16 -0.42 9.69
CA LEU A 60 11.18 -1.01 10.56
C LEU A 60 12.40 -1.41 9.72
N ARG A 61 13.46 -0.60 9.75
CA ARG A 61 14.74 -0.95 9.13
C ARG A 61 15.62 -1.67 10.15
N ARG A 62 15.97 -2.93 9.88
CA ARG A 62 17.00 -3.62 10.68
C ARG A 62 18.35 -3.02 10.31
N PRO A 63 19.20 -2.62 11.27
CA PRO A 63 20.58 -2.24 10.98
C PRO A 63 21.27 -3.39 10.22
N GLY A 64 22.10 -3.05 9.23
CA GLY A 64 22.95 -4.03 8.56
C GLY A 64 23.94 -4.68 9.54
N PRO A 65 24.57 -5.81 9.17
CA PRO A 65 25.62 -6.43 9.98
C PRO A 65 26.80 -5.49 10.23
#